data_AF-A0A927JGK6-F1
#
_entry.id   AF-A0A927JGK6-F1
#
_cell.length_a   1.000
_cell.length_b   1.000
_cell.length_c   1.000
_cell.angle_alpha   90.00
_cell.angle_beta   90.00
_cell.angle_gamma   90.00
#
_symmetry.space_group_name_H-M   'P 1'
#
loop_
_entity.id
_entity.type
_entity.pdbx_description
1 polymer ?
#
loop_
_entity_poly.entity_id
_entity_poly.type
_entity_poly.pdbx_seq_one_letter_code
_entity_poly.pdbx_strand_id
1 'polypeptide(L)'
;MHYVAQVKSQALEATVLRNIARNRLKAGQVEAAERAVRRSLLLTVQDRDAGARSQLLAVAAQAAAQRGNTAQAADLIERSFAGVDPTTTGVVWREAHATAYAVFSKLGRDDLALEHLAALKRLDDEATKLAITTSTALMAARFDYANQELRIANLKADELRRSVAFGQARARIERTIFLGVGGATAIVIALLAASLFAIRRSRNEVRAANDDLGRSNDALGKALAAKTEFLATTSHEIRTPLNGILGMTQVMLADDALHGPTRERVSVVHGAGLTMRALVDDILDVAKMETGNLSIEQAPFDLRATIREASRMWEAQAAAKGLTFAVDLDDCPTRIQGDAARVRQVVFNLLANALKFTATGGISLAARATTDGRAVTIAVADTGIGIAADKQGAIFESFRQADAGTTRQYGGTGLGLSICRNLARAMGGEVTVTSRPGEGATFTVTLPLVAVAPEAIRAADPDATDATGSALLVVDRNPIGRSLWKSLLGPHTDRLIFVSTATDAVAALGDGRIDRVLIDDATIMADPLSDAALDTLAGAATTAGAAMVLLWPADRTMPDVPMMRIVRKPVAGPALIAALFGTGHDEPSDRTLVSGMA
;
A
#
# COMPACT_ATOMS: atom_id res chain seq x y z
N MET A 1 -93.72 26.38 40.55
CA MET A 1 -94.96 26.20 41.32
C MET A 1 -95.41 27.58 41.81
N HIS A 2 -96.29 28.24 41.07
CA HIS A 2 -97.74 28.21 41.38
C HIS A 2 -98.04 28.77 42.78
N TYR A 3 -98.06 30.10 42.88
CA TYR A 3 -99.10 30.82 43.63
C TYR A 3 -99.17 32.29 43.18
N VAL A 4 -99.38 32.51 41.87
CA VAL A 4 -100.15 33.69 41.43
C VAL A 4 -101.60 33.29 41.62
N ALA A 5 -102.20 33.68 42.74
CA ALA A 5 -103.62 33.97 42.88
C ALA A 5 -103.93 34.28 44.35
N GLN A 6 -104.55 35.43 44.57
CA GLN A 6 -105.33 35.74 45.78
C GLN A 6 -104.57 35.84 47.11
N VAL A 7 -103.56 36.70 47.17
CA VAL A 7 -103.51 37.62 48.33
C VAL A 7 -103.25 39.03 47.78
N LYS A 8 -104.27 39.65 47.19
CA LYS A 8 -104.45 41.10 47.32
C LYS A 8 -104.64 41.35 48.82
N SER A 9 -103.56 41.26 49.58
CA SER A 9 -103.57 41.50 51.01
C SER A 9 -103.94 42.96 51.13
N GLN A 10 -105.18 43.22 51.53
CA GLN A 10 -105.64 44.58 51.77
C GLN A 10 -104.64 45.32 52.68
N ALA A 11 -103.92 44.60 53.56
CA ALA A 11 -102.83 45.11 54.38
C ALA A 11 -101.55 45.50 53.61
N LEU A 12 -101.11 44.73 52.60
CA LEU A 12 -99.96 45.11 51.74
C LEU A 12 -100.33 46.29 50.83
N GLU A 13 -101.54 46.29 50.24
CA GLU A 13 -102.05 47.43 49.46
C GLU A 13 -102.17 48.68 50.33
N ALA A 14 -102.65 48.56 51.58
CA ALA A 14 -102.68 49.65 52.54
C ALA A 14 -101.27 50.16 52.90
N THR A 15 -100.29 49.27 53.09
CA THR A 15 -98.89 49.65 53.37
C THR A 15 -98.25 50.39 52.21
N VAL A 16 -98.47 49.92 50.97
CA VAL A 16 -98.00 50.59 49.76
C VAL A 16 -98.69 51.94 49.59
N LEU A 17 -100.02 52.02 49.74
CA LEU A 17 -100.77 53.27 49.66
C LEU A 17 -100.32 54.29 50.73
N ARG A 18 -99.99 53.82 51.94
CA ARG A 18 -99.40 54.65 53.01
C ARG A 18 -98.03 55.20 52.61
N ASN A 19 -97.15 54.37 52.07
CA ASN A 19 -95.81 54.81 51.64
C ASN A 19 -95.90 55.78 50.45
N ILE A 20 -96.80 55.52 49.51
CA ILE A 20 -97.11 56.44 48.41
C ILE A 20 -97.64 57.76 48.97
N ALA A 21 -98.56 57.73 49.93
CA ALA A 21 -99.08 58.94 50.57
C ALA A 21 -97.95 59.74 51.26
N ARG A 22 -97.08 59.08 52.04
CA ARG A 22 -95.91 59.73 52.67
C ARG A 22 -94.99 60.39 51.66
N ASN A 23 -94.64 59.68 50.58
CA ASN A 23 -93.79 60.24 49.53
C ASN A 23 -94.47 61.41 48.80
N ARG A 24 -95.78 61.32 48.54
CA ARG A 24 -96.55 62.42 47.94
C ARG A 24 -96.61 63.65 48.85
N LEU A 25 -96.74 63.47 50.16
CA LEU A 25 -96.68 64.58 51.13
C LEU A 25 -95.30 65.23 51.19
N LYS A 26 -94.21 64.45 51.10
CA LYS A 26 -92.86 65.00 50.98
C LYS A 26 -92.65 65.78 49.68
N ALA A 27 -93.29 65.34 48.61
CA ALA A 27 -93.29 66.03 47.32
C ALA A 27 -94.30 67.19 47.22
N GLY A 28 -95.02 67.53 48.31
CA GLY A 28 -96.00 68.63 48.33
C GLY A 28 -97.35 68.35 47.64
N GLN A 29 -97.60 67.11 47.22
CA GLN A 29 -98.80 66.70 46.48
C GLN A 29 -99.95 66.29 47.43
N VAL A 30 -100.45 67.24 48.24
CA VAL A 30 -101.37 66.97 49.35
C VAL A 30 -102.68 66.30 48.93
N GLU A 31 -103.32 66.80 47.87
CA GLU A 31 -104.55 66.24 47.29
C GLU A 31 -104.42 64.75 46.92
N ALA A 32 -103.31 64.40 46.29
CA ALA A 32 -103.05 63.04 45.82
C ALA A 32 -102.63 62.11 46.97
N ALA A 33 -102.03 62.67 48.03
CA ALA A 33 -101.75 61.95 49.27
C ALA A 33 -103.05 61.64 50.03
N GLU A 34 -103.96 62.60 50.20
CA GLU A 34 -105.25 62.37 50.86
C GLU A 34 -106.11 61.33 50.15
N ARG A 35 -106.14 61.33 48.81
CA ARG A 35 -106.82 60.27 48.05
C ARG A 35 -106.24 58.89 48.38
N ALA A 36 -104.92 58.79 48.49
CA ALA A 36 -104.24 57.55 48.86
C ALA A 36 -104.52 57.15 50.32
N VAL A 37 -104.49 58.11 51.26
CA VAL A 37 -104.83 57.89 52.68
C VAL A 37 -106.28 57.46 52.84
N ARG A 38 -107.25 58.14 52.21
CA ARG A 38 -108.67 57.79 52.29
C ARG A 38 -108.93 56.39 51.76
N ARG A 39 -108.33 56.04 50.62
CA ARG A 39 -108.39 54.68 50.07
C ARG A 39 -107.75 53.66 51.02
N SER A 40 -106.62 54.00 51.63
CA SER A 40 -105.94 53.12 52.59
C SER A 40 -106.74 52.93 53.89
N LEU A 41 -107.43 53.96 54.37
CA LEU A 41 -108.29 53.89 55.55
C LEU A 41 -109.54 53.02 55.32
N LEU A 42 -110.11 53.06 54.11
CA LEU A 42 -111.20 52.17 53.70
C LEU A 42 -110.78 50.69 53.67
N LEU A 43 -109.49 50.41 53.51
CA LEU A 43 -108.94 49.05 53.50
C LEU A 43 -108.52 48.56 54.90
N THR A 44 -108.53 49.44 55.92
CA THR A 44 -108.15 49.13 57.32
C THR A 44 -109.37 49.24 58.25
N VAL A 45 -110.32 48.31 58.09
CA VAL A 45 -111.63 48.31 58.79
C VAL A 45 -111.67 47.32 59.98
N GLN A 46 -110.71 46.39 60.10
CA GLN A 46 -110.70 45.37 61.16
C GLN A 46 -109.81 45.77 62.35
N ASP A 47 -110.22 45.38 63.57
CA ASP A 47 -109.57 45.73 64.85
C ASP A 47 -108.10 45.23 64.96
N ARG A 48 -107.71 44.25 64.13
CA ARG A 48 -106.33 43.71 64.06
C ARG A 48 -105.31 44.66 63.41
N ASP A 49 -105.75 45.74 62.75
CA ASP A 49 -104.88 46.68 62.04
C ASP A 49 -104.60 47.98 62.81
N ALA A 50 -104.84 48.00 64.12
CA ALA A 50 -104.74 49.19 64.96
C ALA A 50 -103.45 50.00 64.76
N GLY A 51 -102.28 49.35 64.75
CA GLY A 51 -100.98 50.04 64.55
C GLY A 51 -100.78 50.62 63.14
N ALA A 52 -101.25 49.93 62.09
CA ALA A 52 -101.17 50.42 60.72
C ALA A 52 -102.14 51.60 60.51
N ARG A 53 -103.32 51.53 61.11
CA ARG A 53 -104.33 52.58 61.14
C ARG A 53 -103.82 53.82 61.88
N SER A 54 -103.17 53.65 63.03
CA SER A 54 -102.53 54.75 63.75
C SER A 54 -101.49 55.47 62.89
N GLN A 55 -100.61 54.73 62.20
CA GLN A 55 -99.64 55.35 61.28
C GLN A 55 -100.30 56.04 60.09
N LEU A 56 -101.41 55.51 59.57
CA LEU A 56 -102.19 56.16 58.52
C LEU A 56 -102.86 57.45 59.01
N LEU A 57 -103.35 57.48 60.24
CA LEU A 57 -103.90 58.69 60.88
C LEU A 57 -102.82 59.77 61.04
N ALA A 58 -101.56 59.41 61.35
CA ALA A 58 -100.46 60.38 61.34
C ALA A 58 -100.21 60.97 59.95
N VAL A 59 -100.23 60.14 58.90
CA VAL A 59 -100.09 60.60 57.51
C VAL A 59 -101.30 61.47 57.11
N ALA A 60 -102.51 61.14 57.56
CA ALA A 60 -103.71 61.95 57.38
C ALA A 60 -103.59 63.31 58.08
N ALA A 61 -103.10 63.31 59.32
CA ALA A 61 -102.86 64.52 60.11
C ALA A 61 -101.84 65.43 59.42
N GLN A 62 -100.76 64.85 58.88
CA GLN A 62 -99.76 65.59 58.11
C GLN A 62 -100.37 66.26 56.87
N ALA A 63 -101.25 65.54 56.15
CA ALA A 63 -101.96 66.10 55.01
C ALA A 63 -102.88 67.26 55.42
N ALA A 64 -103.66 67.09 56.49
CA ALA A 64 -104.53 68.14 57.02
C ALA A 64 -103.74 69.38 57.50
N ALA A 65 -102.58 69.16 58.14
CA ALA A 65 -101.68 70.21 58.60
C ALA A 65 -101.09 71.02 57.42
N GLN A 66 -100.71 70.35 56.33
CA GLN A 66 -100.20 71.03 55.12
C GLN A 66 -101.27 71.86 54.40
N ARG A 67 -102.56 71.54 54.56
CA ARG A 67 -103.68 72.35 54.06
C ARG A 67 -104.08 73.52 54.96
N GLY A 68 -103.41 73.69 56.10
CA GLY A 68 -103.74 74.73 57.05
C GLY A 68 -104.95 74.43 57.95
N ASN A 69 -105.50 73.21 57.90
CA ASN A 69 -106.57 72.79 58.81
C ASN A 69 -105.99 72.21 60.11
N THR A 70 -105.44 73.09 60.95
CA THR A 70 -104.70 72.70 62.16
C THR A 70 -105.57 71.97 63.18
N ALA A 71 -106.85 72.32 63.30
CA ALA A 71 -107.78 71.66 64.22
C ALA A 71 -108.04 70.19 63.83
N GLN A 72 -108.26 69.93 62.53
CA GLN A 72 -108.42 68.56 62.02
C GLN A 72 -107.12 67.75 62.13
N ALA A 73 -105.98 68.40 61.89
CA ALA A 73 -104.68 67.75 62.04
C ALA A 73 -104.41 67.31 63.50
N ALA A 74 -104.85 68.10 64.48
CA ALA A 74 -104.71 67.78 65.89
C ALA A 74 -105.57 66.58 66.30
N ASP A 75 -106.84 66.52 65.91
CA ASP A 75 -107.69 65.34 66.17
C ASP A 75 -107.06 64.06 65.58
N LEU A 76 -106.62 64.13 64.33
CA LEU A 76 -106.06 62.97 63.64
C LEU A 76 -104.72 62.52 64.25
N ILE A 77 -103.87 63.45 64.69
CA ILE A 77 -102.58 63.10 65.28
C ILE A 77 -102.73 62.59 66.72
N GLU A 78 -103.66 63.12 67.51
CA GLU A 78 -103.98 62.57 68.83
C GLU A 78 -104.49 61.13 68.71
N ARG A 79 -105.40 60.88 67.76
CA ARG A 79 -105.91 59.53 67.49
C ARG A 79 -104.85 58.60 66.91
N SER A 80 -103.84 59.14 66.23
CA SER A 80 -102.68 58.37 65.78
C SER A 80 -101.85 57.86 66.96
N PHE A 81 -101.70 58.68 68.00
CA PHE A 81 -100.95 58.32 69.21
C PHE A 81 -101.83 57.71 70.32
N ALA A 82 -103.14 57.53 70.10
CA ALA A 82 -104.01 56.89 71.06
C ALA A 82 -103.53 55.46 71.38
N GLY A 83 -103.15 55.22 72.65
CA GLY A 83 -102.60 53.94 73.12
C GLY A 83 -101.14 53.69 72.74
N VAL A 84 -100.44 54.67 72.18
CA VAL A 84 -99.01 54.60 71.83
C VAL A 84 -98.25 55.53 72.77
N ASP A 85 -97.33 54.97 73.56
CA ASP A 85 -96.42 55.75 74.41
C ASP A 85 -95.39 56.48 73.52
N PRO A 86 -95.41 57.82 73.45
CA PRO A 86 -94.50 58.60 72.63
C PRO A 86 -93.02 58.40 72.98
N THR A 87 -92.71 58.00 74.21
CA THR A 87 -91.34 57.86 74.69
C THR A 87 -90.65 56.58 74.20
N THR A 88 -91.40 55.54 73.83
CA THR A 88 -90.89 54.21 73.45
C THR A 88 -91.03 53.87 71.97
N THR A 89 -91.52 54.81 71.15
CA THR A 89 -91.69 54.59 69.70
C THR A 89 -90.36 54.36 68.98
N GLY A 90 -90.39 53.55 67.92
CA GLY A 90 -89.23 53.33 67.03
C GLY A 90 -89.16 54.29 65.84
N VAL A 91 -88.06 54.23 65.08
CA VAL A 91 -87.72 55.16 63.95
C VAL A 91 -88.85 55.31 62.92
N VAL A 92 -89.72 54.30 62.76
CA VAL A 92 -90.87 54.34 61.85
C VAL A 92 -91.87 55.46 62.21
N TRP A 93 -91.98 55.82 63.50
CA TRP A 93 -92.85 56.88 64.02
C TRP A 93 -92.26 58.29 63.93
N ARG A 94 -90.99 58.41 63.54
CA ARG A 94 -90.27 59.68 63.48
C ARG A 94 -91.05 60.79 62.76
N GLU A 95 -91.62 60.48 61.59
CA GLU A 95 -92.43 61.46 60.82
C GLU A 95 -93.76 61.82 61.51
N ALA A 96 -94.34 60.88 62.27
CA ALA A 96 -95.54 61.14 63.07
C ALA A 96 -95.23 62.08 64.24
N HIS A 97 -94.10 61.88 64.96
CA HIS A 97 -93.64 62.79 66.00
C HIS A 97 -93.33 64.18 65.46
N ALA A 98 -92.67 64.29 64.31
CA ALA A 98 -92.41 65.58 63.66
C ALA A 98 -93.72 66.31 63.30
N THR A 99 -94.72 65.56 62.83
CA THR A 99 -96.05 66.10 62.51
C THR A 99 -96.79 66.55 63.78
N ALA A 100 -96.78 65.74 64.84
CA ALA A 100 -97.39 66.06 66.13
C ALA A 100 -96.78 67.30 66.77
N TYR A 101 -95.45 67.38 66.82
CA TYR A 101 -94.73 68.57 67.27
C TYR A 101 -95.17 69.82 66.51
N ALA A 102 -95.18 69.76 65.17
CA ALA A 102 -95.54 70.90 64.33
C ALA A 102 -97.02 71.33 64.51
N VAL A 103 -97.94 70.38 64.72
CA VAL A 103 -99.36 70.66 64.91
C VAL A 103 -99.65 71.21 66.31
N PHE A 104 -99.12 70.58 67.37
CA PHE A 104 -99.35 71.03 68.75
C PHE A 104 -98.65 72.36 69.05
N SER A 105 -97.45 72.59 68.52
CA SER A 105 -96.77 73.88 68.63
C SER A 105 -97.58 75.01 68.00
N LYS A 106 -98.20 74.78 66.83
CA LYS A 106 -99.09 75.77 66.19
C LYS A 106 -100.37 76.05 66.98
N LEU A 107 -100.80 75.14 67.84
CA LEU A 107 -101.98 75.30 68.70
C LEU A 107 -101.63 75.83 70.11
N GLY A 108 -100.36 76.10 70.40
CA GLY A 108 -99.89 76.55 71.72
C GLY A 108 -99.96 75.47 72.80
N ARG A 109 -99.95 74.19 72.43
CA ARG A 109 -99.93 73.03 73.35
C ARG A 109 -98.50 72.54 73.54
N ASP A 110 -97.72 73.33 74.27
CA ASP A 110 -96.27 73.16 74.38
C ASP A 110 -95.87 71.89 75.13
N ASP A 111 -96.71 71.44 76.07
CA ASP A 111 -96.54 70.20 76.83
C ASP A 111 -96.47 68.97 75.91
N LEU A 112 -97.45 68.81 75.02
CA LEU A 112 -97.49 67.74 74.04
C LEU A 112 -96.43 67.91 72.94
N ALA A 113 -96.19 69.15 72.50
CA ALA A 113 -95.17 69.41 71.51
C ALA A 113 -93.78 68.97 72.00
N LEU A 114 -93.42 69.31 73.24
CA LEU A 114 -92.12 68.97 73.82
C LEU A 114 -91.90 67.45 73.90
N GLU A 115 -92.92 66.69 74.26
CA GLU A 115 -92.87 65.23 74.33
C GLU A 115 -92.52 64.61 72.95
N HIS A 116 -93.19 65.07 71.90
CA HIS A 116 -92.90 64.59 70.54
C HIS A 116 -91.55 65.08 70.01
N LEU A 117 -91.07 66.26 70.41
CA LEU A 117 -89.73 66.75 70.08
C LEU A 117 -88.64 65.92 70.74
N ALA A 118 -88.82 65.55 72.02
CA ALA A 118 -87.90 64.69 72.75
C ALA A 118 -87.80 63.30 72.11
N ALA A 119 -88.93 62.71 71.74
CA ALA A 119 -88.97 61.45 71.01
C ALA A 119 -88.30 61.55 69.63
N LEU A 120 -88.51 62.66 68.90
CA LEU A 120 -87.87 62.91 67.60
C LEU A 120 -86.34 62.92 67.73
N LYS A 121 -85.81 63.64 68.72
CA LYS A 121 -84.35 63.72 68.98
C LYS A 121 -83.75 62.35 69.30
N ARG A 122 -84.40 61.55 70.17
CA ARG A 122 -83.96 60.19 70.49
C ARG A 122 -83.83 59.31 69.23
N LEU A 123 -84.84 59.36 68.37
CA LEU A 123 -84.87 58.58 67.13
C LEU A 123 -83.82 59.04 66.11
N ASP A 124 -83.48 60.33 66.10
CA ASP A 124 -82.35 60.86 65.34
C ASP A 124 -81.02 60.26 65.80
N ASP A 125 -80.75 60.33 67.11
CA ASP A 125 -79.51 59.83 67.70
C ASP A 125 -79.35 58.31 67.47
N GLU A 126 -80.44 57.54 67.54
CA GLU A 126 -80.45 56.09 67.30
C GLU A 126 -80.16 55.75 65.83
N ALA A 127 -80.77 56.48 64.88
CA ALA A 127 -80.53 56.29 63.46
C ALA A 127 -79.07 56.61 63.08
N THR A 128 -78.49 57.67 63.65
CA THR A 128 -77.08 58.03 63.43
C THR A 128 -76.13 56.97 63.97
N LYS A 129 -76.37 56.44 65.18
CA LYS A 129 -75.55 55.35 65.74
C LYS A 129 -75.56 54.11 64.86
N LEU A 130 -76.73 53.69 64.39
CA LEU A 130 -76.88 52.52 63.52
C LEU A 130 -76.15 52.70 62.18
N ALA A 131 -76.21 53.89 61.59
CA ALA A 131 -75.49 54.20 60.36
C ALA A 131 -73.96 54.11 60.54
N ILE A 132 -73.44 54.62 61.66
CA ILE A 132 -72.01 54.55 61.99
C ILE A 132 -71.55 53.10 62.17
N THR A 133 -72.27 52.29 62.94
CA THR A 133 -71.90 50.88 63.19
C THR A 133 -71.94 50.03 61.92
N THR A 134 -72.94 50.26 61.07
CA THR A 134 -73.07 49.54 59.80
C THR A 134 -71.96 49.95 58.82
N SER A 135 -71.65 51.25 58.76
CA SER A 135 -70.56 51.77 57.92
C SER A 135 -69.20 51.24 58.35
N THR A 136 -68.91 51.22 59.65
CA THR A 136 -67.65 50.71 60.20
C THR A 136 -67.49 49.20 59.97
N ALA A 137 -68.54 48.40 60.19
CA ALA A 137 -68.52 46.97 59.88
C ALA A 137 -68.29 46.71 58.38
N LEU A 138 -68.93 47.49 57.51
CA LEU A 138 -68.73 47.38 56.06
C LEU A 138 -67.31 47.77 55.63
N MET A 139 -66.73 48.81 56.25
CA MET A 139 -65.34 49.20 55.98
C MET A 139 -64.35 48.13 56.41
N ALA A 140 -64.53 47.52 57.58
CA ALA A 140 -63.68 46.42 58.05
C ALA A 140 -63.73 45.23 57.09
N ALA A 141 -64.93 44.81 56.66
CA ALA A 141 -65.09 43.74 55.69
C ALA A 141 -64.41 44.05 54.33
N ARG A 142 -64.50 45.30 53.86
CA ARG A 142 -63.80 45.74 52.63
C ARG A 142 -62.29 45.73 52.78
N PHE A 143 -61.78 46.15 53.93
CA PHE A 143 -60.34 46.15 54.21
C PHE A 143 -59.79 44.72 54.26
N ASP A 144 -60.50 43.81 54.92
CA ASP A 144 -60.13 42.39 54.98
C ASP A 144 -60.13 41.76 53.59
N TYR A 145 -61.16 42.03 52.79
CA TYR A 145 -61.24 41.56 51.40
C TYR A 145 -60.06 42.10 50.56
N ALA A 146 -59.77 43.40 50.63
CA ALA A 146 -58.67 44.01 49.89
C ALA A 146 -57.30 43.43 50.32
N ASN A 147 -57.10 43.17 51.62
CA ASN A 147 -55.90 42.53 52.13
C ASN A 147 -55.75 41.08 51.64
N GLN A 148 -56.84 40.32 51.59
CA GLN A 148 -56.83 38.97 51.03
C GLN A 148 -56.50 38.99 49.53
N GLU A 149 -57.11 39.90 48.77
CA GLU A 149 -56.86 40.05 47.34
C GLU A 149 -55.39 40.41 47.06
N LEU A 150 -54.83 41.35 47.81
CA LEU A 150 -53.41 41.72 47.72
C LEU A 150 -52.49 40.53 48.04
N ARG A 151 -52.84 39.74 49.07
CA ARG A 151 -52.07 38.56 49.46
C ARG A 151 -52.08 37.50 48.34
N ILE A 152 -53.23 37.26 47.72
CA ILE A 152 -53.36 36.35 46.59
C ILE A 152 -52.54 36.85 45.39
N ALA A 153 -52.62 38.15 45.08
CA ALA A 153 -51.86 38.76 44.00
C ALA A 153 -50.34 38.62 44.22
N ASN A 154 -49.86 38.87 45.44
CA ASN A 154 -48.45 38.72 45.79
C ASN A 154 -47.98 37.26 45.67
N LEU A 155 -48.77 36.29 46.16
CA LEU A 155 -48.45 34.87 46.01
C LEU A 155 -48.34 34.45 44.53
N LYS A 156 -49.30 34.89 43.70
CA LYS A 156 -49.26 34.63 42.24
C LYS A 156 -48.04 35.28 41.59
N ALA A 157 -47.69 36.51 41.97
CA ALA A 157 -46.53 37.21 41.42
C ALA A 157 -45.22 36.48 41.78
N ASP A 158 -45.08 35.99 43.01
CA ASP A 158 -43.91 35.24 43.44
C ASP A 158 -43.80 33.87 42.76
N GLU A 159 -44.92 33.16 42.59
CA GLU A 159 -44.97 31.91 41.83
C GLU A 159 -44.54 32.12 40.38
N LEU A 160 -45.05 33.17 39.72
CA LEU A 160 -44.69 33.51 38.34
C LEU A 160 -43.21 33.90 38.23
N ARG A 161 -42.67 34.66 39.20
CA ARG A 161 -41.25 35.01 39.23
C ARG A 161 -40.37 33.77 39.36
N ARG A 162 -40.73 32.82 40.22
CA ARG A 162 -40.00 31.55 40.36
C ARG A 162 -40.06 30.73 39.07
N SER A 163 -41.23 30.59 38.45
CA SER A 163 -41.37 29.79 37.22
C SER A 163 -40.54 30.37 36.07
N VAL A 164 -40.53 31.69 35.90
CA VAL A 164 -39.68 32.38 34.92
C VAL A 164 -38.19 32.18 35.23
N ALA A 165 -37.78 32.34 36.49
CA ALA A 165 -36.39 32.14 36.90
C ALA A 165 -35.91 30.71 36.63
N PHE A 166 -36.72 29.69 36.93
CA PHE A 166 -36.44 28.30 36.60
C PHE A 166 -36.33 28.07 35.09
N GLY A 167 -37.24 28.64 34.30
CA GLY A 167 -37.18 28.57 32.83
C GLY A 167 -35.89 29.17 32.27
N GLN A 168 -35.48 30.35 32.77
CA GLN A 168 -34.24 31.01 32.36
C GLN A 168 -32.97 30.26 32.78
N ALA A 169 -32.96 29.64 33.97
CA ALA A 169 -31.84 28.83 34.43
C ALA A 169 -31.68 27.57 33.58
N ARG A 170 -32.80 26.89 33.29
CA ARG A 170 -32.84 25.72 32.41
C ARG A 170 -32.34 26.05 31.00
N ALA A 171 -32.84 27.14 30.40
CA ALA A 171 -32.42 27.57 29.06
C ALA A 171 -30.92 27.92 29.00
N ARG A 172 -30.36 28.51 30.07
CA ARG A 172 -28.91 28.75 30.16
C ARG A 172 -28.12 27.45 30.15
N ILE A 173 -28.51 26.47 30.98
CA ILE A 173 -27.84 25.16 31.04
C ILE A 173 -27.91 24.45 29.68
N GLU A 174 -29.09 24.38 29.07
CA GLU A 174 -29.28 23.75 27.75
C GLU A 174 -28.40 24.41 26.68
N ARG A 175 -28.33 25.75 26.66
CA ARG A 175 -27.46 26.50 25.73
C ARG A 175 -25.97 26.24 25.97
N THR A 176 -25.52 26.20 27.23
CA THR A 176 -24.12 25.91 27.56
C THR A 176 -23.72 24.50 27.15
N ILE A 177 -24.59 23.51 27.41
CA ILE A 177 -24.36 22.12 26.96
C ILE A 177 -24.31 22.06 25.44
N PHE A 178 -25.28 22.67 24.74
CA PHE A 178 -25.33 22.68 23.28
C PHE A 178 -24.04 23.28 22.66
N LEU A 179 -23.58 24.43 23.17
CA LEU A 179 -22.35 25.06 22.71
C LEU A 179 -21.10 24.21 23.05
N GLY A 180 -21.06 23.60 24.23
CA GLY A 180 -19.96 22.72 24.63
C GLY A 180 -19.84 21.47 23.76
N VAL A 181 -20.95 20.78 23.52
CA VAL A 181 -21.01 19.59 22.64
C VAL A 181 -20.69 19.97 21.19
N GLY A 182 -21.24 21.09 20.71
CA GLY A 182 -20.94 21.60 19.37
C GLY A 182 -19.45 21.92 19.19
N GLY A 183 -18.84 22.59 20.17
CA GLY A 183 -17.41 22.90 20.16
C GLY A 183 -16.54 21.64 20.19
N ALA A 184 -16.83 20.69 21.08
CA ALA A 184 -16.11 19.42 21.17
C ALA A 184 -16.20 18.62 19.85
N THR A 185 -17.38 18.58 19.24
CA THR A 185 -17.60 17.89 17.95
C THR A 185 -16.80 18.57 16.83
N ALA A 186 -16.78 19.90 16.77
CA ALA A 186 -16.00 20.63 15.79
C ALA A 186 -14.48 20.37 15.93
N ILE A 187 -13.97 20.27 17.17
CA ILE A 187 -12.57 19.92 17.43
C ILE A 187 -12.26 18.51 16.91
N VAL A 188 -13.12 17.52 17.20
CA VAL A 188 -12.93 16.15 16.72
C VAL A 188 -12.91 16.10 15.18
N ILE A 189 -13.85 16.80 14.52
CA ILE A 189 -13.89 16.89 13.06
C ILE A 189 -12.60 17.53 12.51
N ALA A 190 -12.12 18.61 13.12
CA ALA A 190 -10.89 19.28 12.71
C ALA A 190 -9.65 18.36 12.85
N LEU A 191 -9.55 17.62 13.95
CA LEU A 191 -8.46 16.65 14.18
C LEU A 191 -8.51 15.50 13.17
N LEU A 192 -9.70 14.96 12.88
CA LEU A 192 -9.88 13.92 11.86
C LEU A 192 -9.51 14.43 10.47
N ALA A 193 -9.92 15.65 10.12
CA ALA A 193 -9.56 16.26 8.84
C ALA A 193 -8.03 16.49 8.71
N ALA A 194 -7.38 16.98 9.77
CA ALA A 194 -5.93 17.16 9.81
C ALA A 194 -5.19 15.82 9.67
N SER A 195 -5.64 14.78 10.37
CA SER A 195 -5.09 13.42 10.27
C SER A 195 -5.23 12.85 8.85
N LEU A 196 -6.42 12.95 8.25
CA LEU A 196 -6.65 12.51 6.88
C LEU A 196 -5.76 13.26 5.88
N PHE A 197 -5.55 14.55 6.08
CA PHE A 197 -4.66 15.35 5.24
C PHE A 197 -3.20 14.90 5.39
N ALA A 198 -2.72 14.69 6.62
CA ALA A 198 -1.38 14.20 6.90
C ALA A 198 -1.13 12.81 6.29
N ILE A 199 -2.08 11.89 6.44
CA ILE A 199 -2.01 10.54 5.86
C ILE A 199 -1.98 10.61 4.33
N ARG A 200 -2.81 11.44 3.70
CA ARG A 200 -2.82 11.62 2.24
C ARG A 200 -1.49 12.16 1.74
N ARG A 201 -0.93 13.17 2.42
CA ARG A 201 0.38 13.73 2.09
C ARG A 201 1.48 12.68 2.18
N SER A 202 1.56 11.95 3.30
CA SER A 202 2.55 10.89 3.50
C SER A 202 2.41 9.78 2.43
N ARG A 203 1.19 9.35 2.11
CA ARG A 203 0.96 8.36 1.04
C ARG A 203 1.42 8.86 -0.32
N ASN A 204 1.24 10.15 -0.62
CA ASN A 204 1.67 10.72 -1.90
C ASN A 204 3.20 10.83 -1.97
N GLU A 205 3.85 11.21 -0.87
CA GLU A 205 5.32 11.24 -0.79
C GLU A 205 5.92 9.84 -0.97
N VAL A 206 5.37 8.82 -0.30
CA VAL A 206 5.80 7.42 -0.46
C VAL A 206 5.57 6.91 -1.89
N ARG A 207 4.43 7.22 -2.50
CA ARG A 207 4.15 6.84 -3.90
C ARG A 207 5.13 7.49 -4.87
N ALA A 208 5.38 8.78 -4.72
CA ALA A 208 6.32 9.50 -5.57
C ALA A 208 7.74 8.91 -5.45
N ALA A 209 8.18 8.58 -4.24
CA ALA A 209 9.47 7.93 -4.02
C ALA A 209 9.54 6.52 -4.63
N ASN A 210 8.47 5.72 -4.50
CA ASN A 210 8.41 4.40 -5.14
C ASN A 210 8.40 4.48 -6.67
N ASP A 211 7.69 5.45 -7.24
CA ASP A 211 7.65 5.65 -8.69
C ASP A 211 9.03 6.09 -9.22
N ASP A 212 9.73 6.96 -8.49
CA ASP A 212 11.09 7.39 -8.83
C ASP A 212 12.09 6.23 -8.73
N LEU A 213 11.99 5.42 -7.67
CA LEU A 213 12.80 4.22 -7.51
C LEU A 213 12.52 3.20 -8.62
N GLY A 214 11.26 3.02 -9.01
CA GLY A 214 10.86 2.17 -10.12
C GLY A 214 11.49 2.62 -11.43
N ARG A 215 11.41 3.91 -11.76
CA ARG A 215 12.05 4.48 -12.96
C ARG A 215 13.57 4.33 -12.94
N SER A 216 14.19 4.54 -11.79
CA SER A 216 15.65 4.39 -11.63
C SER A 216 16.08 2.94 -11.85
N ASN A 217 15.36 1.98 -11.26
CA ASN A 217 15.62 0.54 -11.47
C ASN A 217 15.41 0.12 -12.94
N ASP A 218 14.36 0.59 -13.60
CA ASP A 218 14.12 0.30 -15.00
C ASP A 218 15.23 0.86 -15.91
N ALA A 219 15.68 2.09 -15.62
CA ALA A 219 16.79 2.71 -16.34
C ALA A 219 18.11 1.95 -16.13
N LEU A 220 18.39 1.53 -14.89
CA LEU A 220 19.54 0.71 -14.55
C LEU A 220 19.49 -0.65 -15.27
N GLY A 221 18.33 -1.31 -15.26
CA GLY A 221 18.12 -2.58 -15.94
C GLY A 221 18.37 -2.49 -17.45
N LYS A 222 17.84 -1.44 -18.10
CA LYS A 222 18.11 -1.17 -19.52
C LYS A 222 19.60 -0.90 -19.79
N ALA A 223 20.26 -0.14 -18.92
CA ALA A 223 21.68 0.15 -19.06
C ALA A 223 22.55 -1.12 -18.91
N LEU A 224 22.20 -2.01 -17.99
CA LEU A 224 22.90 -3.29 -17.80
C LEU A 224 22.70 -4.24 -18.98
N ALA A 225 21.48 -4.33 -19.51
CA ALA A 225 21.19 -5.11 -20.70
C ALA A 225 21.98 -4.58 -21.91
N ALA A 226 21.95 -3.27 -22.14
CA ALA A 226 22.70 -2.62 -23.21
C ALA A 226 24.22 -2.80 -23.06
N LYS A 227 24.76 -2.71 -21.83
CA LYS A 227 26.18 -3.01 -21.54
C LYS A 227 26.53 -4.43 -21.95
N THR A 228 25.70 -5.40 -21.60
CA THR A 228 25.94 -6.82 -21.89
C THR A 228 25.88 -7.09 -23.39
N GLU A 229 24.85 -6.59 -24.08
CA GLU A 229 24.68 -6.71 -25.52
C GLU A 229 25.83 -6.04 -26.30
N PHE A 230 26.27 -4.85 -25.85
CA PHE A 230 27.41 -4.17 -26.42
C PHE A 230 28.69 -4.99 -26.30
N LEU A 231 28.99 -5.51 -25.10
CA LEU A 231 30.17 -6.36 -24.88
C LEU A 231 30.12 -7.64 -25.71
N ALA A 232 28.96 -8.29 -25.80
CA ALA A 232 28.77 -9.49 -26.63
C ALA A 232 29.03 -9.20 -28.12
N THR A 233 28.42 -8.14 -28.65
CA THR A 233 28.52 -7.76 -30.06
C THR A 233 29.94 -7.32 -30.41
N THR A 234 30.53 -6.39 -29.63
CA THR A 234 31.89 -5.91 -29.88
C THR A 234 32.91 -7.04 -29.84
N SER A 235 32.74 -8.02 -28.94
CA SER A 235 33.66 -9.16 -28.89
C SER A 235 33.57 -10.06 -30.13
N HIS A 236 32.37 -10.25 -30.69
CA HIS A 236 32.18 -10.98 -31.94
C HIS A 236 32.85 -10.25 -33.12
N GLU A 237 32.69 -8.93 -33.17
CA GLU A 237 33.31 -8.06 -34.18
C GLU A 237 34.84 -7.99 -34.04
N ILE A 238 35.40 -8.15 -32.83
CA ILE A 238 36.85 -8.24 -32.63
C ILE A 238 37.38 -9.64 -32.94
N ARG A 239 36.64 -10.71 -32.59
CA ARG A 239 37.07 -12.10 -32.79
C ARG A 239 37.26 -12.45 -34.27
N THR A 240 36.38 -11.96 -35.14
CA THR A 240 36.43 -12.26 -36.58
C THR A 240 37.73 -11.81 -37.26
N PRO A 241 38.15 -10.53 -37.18
CA PRO A 241 39.43 -10.10 -37.76
C PRO A 241 40.63 -10.72 -37.03
N LEU A 242 40.53 -10.94 -35.71
CA LEU A 242 41.59 -11.55 -34.92
C LEU A 242 41.87 -13.00 -35.34
N ASN A 243 40.83 -13.79 -35.59
CA ASN A 243 40.96 -15.16 -36.11
C ASN A 243 41.61 -15.17 -37.51
N GLY A 244 41.34 -14.15 -38.34
CA GLY A 244 42.03 -13.98 -39.62
C GLY A 244 43.54 -13.72 -39.46
N ILE A 245 43.91 -12.83 -38.54
CA ILE A 245 45.33 -12.54 -38.22
C ILE A 245 46.03 -13.79 -37.65
N LEU A 246 45.38 -14.50 -36.72
CA LEU A 246 45.90 -15.74 -36.14
C LEU A 246 46.06 -16.85 -37.19
N GLY A 247 45.06 -17.02 -38.06
CA GLY A 247 45.13 -17.99 -39.16
C GLY A 247 46.28 -17.70 -40.12
N MET A 248 46.43 -16.44 -40.55
CA MET A 248 47.50 -16.05 -41.48
C MET A 248 48.89 -16.20 -40.86
N THR A 249 49.07 -15.74 -39.62
CA THR A 249 50.34 -15.89 -38.91
C THR A 249 50.68 -17.36 -38.65
N GLN A 250 49.69 -18.21 -38.38
CA GLN A 250 49.91 -19.65 -38.22
C GLN A 250 50.31 -20.33 -39.54
N VAL A 251 49.69 -19.96 -40.66
CA VAL A 251 50.09 -20.43 -42.00
C VAL A 251 51.54 -20.02 -42.30
N MET A 252 51.91 -18.77 -42.04
CA MET A 252 53.27 -18.28 -42.25
C MET A 252 54.29 -19.02 -41.35
N LEU A 253 53.93 -19.36 -40.12
CA LEU A 253 54.80 -20.10 -39.20
C LEU A 253 54.92 -21.60 -39.52
N ALA A 254 53.95 -22.16 -40.25
CA ALA A 254 53.99 -23.53 -40.76
C ALA A 254 54.84 -23.66 -42.04
N ASP A 255 55.18 -22.56 -42.71
CA ASP A 255 56.11 -22.56 -43.83
C ASP A 255 57.56 -22.69 -43.33
N ASP A 256 58.18 -23.83 -43.64
CA ASP A 256 59.56 -24.10 -43.27
C ASP A 256 60.55 -23.18 -43.99
N ALA A 257 60.19 -22.56 -45.13
CA ALA A 257 61.03 -21.59 -45.83
C ALA A 257 61.11 -20.23 -45.11
N LEU A 258 60.26 -19.99 -44.09
CA LEU A 258 60.29 -18.78 -43.29
C LEU A 258 61.42 -18.86 -42.25
N HIS A 259 62.52 -18.13 -42.48
CA HIS A 259 63.74 -18.22 -41.68
C HIS A 259 64.12 -16.91 -40.97
N GLY A 260 64.90 -17.06 -39.89
CA GLY A 260 65.63 -15.96 -39.25
C GLY A 260 64.75 -14.89 -38.59
N PRO A 261 65.13 -13.60 -38.67
CA PRO A 261 64.44 -12.50 -37.97
C PRO A 261 62.97 -12.28 -38.35
N THR A 262 62.50 -12.84 -39.47
CA THR A 262 61.11 -12.71 -39.93
C THR A 262 60.21 -13.72 -39.23
N ARG A 263 60.66 -14.98 -39.09
CA ARG A 263 59.94 -16.00 -38.31
C ARG A 263 59.74 -15.56 -36.87
N GLU A 264 60.77 -15.01 -36.24
CA GLU A 264 60.70 -14.48 -34.88
C GLU A 264 59.68 -13.33 -34.74
N ARG A 265 59.68 -12.38 -35.69
CA ARG A 265 58.68 -11.30 -35.73
C ARG A 265 57.25 -11.81 -35.91
N VAL A 266 57.03 -12.78 -36.80
CA VAL A 266 55.71 -13.41 -37.01
C VAL A 266 55.28 -14.18 -35.76
N SER A 267 56.19 -14.89 -35.08
CA SER A 267 55.91 -15.56 -33.80
C SER A 267 55.50 -14.58 -32.71
N VAL A 268 56.13 -13.40 -32.63
CA VAL A 268 55.73 -12.33 -31.71
C VAL A 268 54.31 -11.82 -32.01
N VAL A 269 53.99 -11.55 -33.28
CA VAL A 269 52.65 -11.11 -33.69
C VAL A 269 51.60 -12.19 -33.40
N HIS A 270 51.90 -13.45 -33.67
CA HIS A 270 51.02 -14.58 -33.37
C HIS A 270 50.75 -14.71 -31.86
N GLY A 271 51.79 -14.63 -31.03
CA GLY A 271 51.66 -14.63 -29.57
C GLY A 271 50.86 -13.44 -29.04
N ALA A 272 51.03 -12.25 -29.61
CA ALA A 272 50.23 -11.06 -29.27
C ALA A 272 48.75 -11.25 -29.65
N GLY A 273 48.47 -11.86 -30.81
CA GLY A 273 47.10 -12.21 -31.22
C GLY A 273 46.43 -13.22 -30.29
N LEU A 274 47.16 -14.25 -29.84
CA LEU A 274 46.64 -15.23 -28.88
C LEU A 274 46.33 -14.58 -27.53
N THR A 275 47.19 -13.66 -27.09
CA THR A 275 46.99 -12.87 -25.87
C THR A 275 45.75 -11.97 -25.98
N MET A 276 45.57 -11.28 -27.12
CA MET A 276 44.39 -10.46 -27.36
C MET A 276 43.11 -11.30 -27.40
N ARG A 277 43.16 -12.51 -27.98
CA ARG A 277 42.02 -13.43 -28.01
C ARG A 277 41.60 -13.83 -26.60
N ALA A 278 42.56 -14.21 -25.77
CA ALA A 278 42.32 -14.52 -24.36
C ALA A 278 41.69 -13.34 -23.62
N LEU A 279 42.17 -12.11 -23.84
CA LEU A 279 41.61 -10.90 -23.22
C LEU A 279 40.16 -10.60 -23.66
N VAL A 280 39.83 -10.86 -24.93
CA VAL A 280 38.46 -10.69 -25.44
C VAL A 280 37.53 -11.74 -24.85
N ASP A 281 37.98 -12.99 -24.79
CA ASP A 281 37.21 -14.09 -24.18
C ASP A 281 37.03 -13.85 -22.67
N ASP A 282 38.04 -13.32 -21.99
CA ASP A 282 38.01 -12.90 -20.58
C ASP A 282 36.96 -11.81 -20.31
N ILE A 283 36.85 -10.80 -21.19
CA ILE A 283 35.83 -9.74 -21.08
C ILE A 283 34.41 -10.31 -21.26
N LEU A 284 34.25 -11.26 -22.19
CA LEU A 284 32.99 -11.95 -22.41
C LEU A 284 32.59 -12.84 -21.23
N ASP A 285 33.55 -13.56 -20.66
CA ASP A 285 33.30 -14.39 -19.47
C ASP A 285 32.82 -13.49 -18.32
N VAL A 286 33.46 -12.34 -18.07
CA VAL A 286 32.98 -11.38 -17.07
C VAL A 286 31.54 -10.93 -17.34
N ALA A 287 31.19 -10.62 -18.60
CA ALA A 287 29.82 -10.23 -18.96
C ALA A 287 28.79 -11.37 -18.77
N LYS A 288 29.15 -12.61 -19.11
CA LYS A 288 28.31 -13.80 -18.86
C LYS A 288 28.16 -14.08 -17.38
N MET A 289 29.17 -13.80 -16.58
CA MET A 289 29.13 -14.01 -15.14
C MET A 289 28.28 -12.99 -14.40
N GLU A 290 28.32 -11.72 -14.80
CA GLU A 290 27.42 -10.69 -14.27
C GLU A 290 25.94 -11.04 -14.52
N THR A 291 25.66 -11.81 -15.57
CA THR A 291 24.30 -12.27 -15.93
C THR A 291 23.96 -13.69 -15.45
N GLY A 292 24.90 -14.38 -14.80
CA GLY A 292 24.69 -15.76 -14.31
C GLY A 292 24.69 -16.84 -15.40
N ASN A 293 25.06 -16.51 -16.64
CA ASN A 293 24.99 -17.40 -17.81
C ASN A 293 26.31 -18.14 -18.12
N LEU A 294 27.23 -18.25 -17.16
CA LEU A 294 28.47 -19.01 -17.36
C LEU A 294 28.18 -20.52 -17.25
N SER A 295 28.26 -21.24 -18.37
CA SER A 295 28.22 -22.71 -18.37
C SER A 295 29.61 -23.28 -18.10
N ILE A 296 29.68 -24.29 -17.23
CA ILE A 296 30.89 -25.08 -16.94
C ILE A 296 30.67 -26.46 -17.54
N GLU A 297 31.57 -26.88 -18.41
CA GLU A 297 31.54 -28.23 -18.96
C GLU A 297 31.96 -29.26 -17.89
N GLN A 298 31.31 -30.42 -17.86
CA GLN A 298 31.60 -31.51 -16.93
C GLN A 298 32.04 -32.76 -17.69
N ALA A 299 33.24 -32.72 -18.27
CA ALA A 299 33.81 -33.81 -19.07
C ALA A 299 35.03 -34.44 -18.40
N PRO A 300 35.28 -35.76 -18.58
CA PRO A 300 36.54 -36.37 -18.19
C PRO A 300 37.71 -35.78 -18.98
N PHE A 301 38.75 -35.30 -18.30
CA PHE A 301 39.96 -34.80 -18.96
C PHE A 301 41.23 -35.14 -18.17
N ASP A 302 42.38 -35.08 -18.85
CA ASP A 302 43.69 -35.26 -18.23
C ASP A 302 44.20 -33.93 -17.64
N LEU A 303 44.12 -33.81 -16.32
CA LEU A 303 44.55 -32.61 -15.60
C LEU A 303 46.06 -32.41 -15.70
N ARG A 304 46.84 -33.49 -15.56
CA ARG A 304 48.30 -33.44 -15.58
C ARG A 304 48.81 -32.97 -16.94
N ALA A 305 48.24 -33.50 -18.03
CA ALA A 305 48.54 -33.08 -19.39
C ALA A 305 48.13 -31.61 -19.62
N THR A 306 46.93 -31.23 -19.17
CA THR A 306 46.40 -29.86 -19.32
C THR A 306 47.29 -28.82 -18.63
N ILE A 307 47.69 -29.06 -17.38
CA ILE A 307 48.57 -28.16 -16.61
C ILE A 307 49.95 -28.07 -17.28
N ARG A 308 50.49 -29.21 -17.71
CA ARG A 308 51.80 -29.28 -18.36
C ARG A 308 51.82 -28.59 -19.71
N GLU A 309 50.76 -28.69 -20.50
CA GLU A 309 50.62 -27.96 -21.76
C GLU A 309 50.55 -26.44 -21.51
N ALA A 310 49.75 -26.02 -20.52
CA ALA A 310 49.62 -24.62 -20.14
C ALA A 310 50.94 -24.00 -19.64
N SER A 311 51.82 -24.79 -19.01
CA SER A 311 53.08 -24.29 -18.43
C SER A 311 54.22 -24.11 -19.44
N ARG A 312 54.25 -24.89 -20.54
CA ARG A 312 55.38 -24.93 -21.50
C ARG A 312 55.77 -23.55 -22.05
N MET A 313 54.78 -22.75 -22.41
CA MET A 313 55.04 -21.41 -22.97
C MET A 313 55.68 -20.49 -21.91
N TRP A 314 55.24 -20.58 -20.66
CA TRP A 314 55.74 -19.75 -19.57
C TRP A 314 57.13 -20.16 -19.11
N GLU A 315 57.45 -21.46 -19.18
CA GLU A 315 58.80 -21.97 -18.96
C GLU A 315 59.80 -21.34 -19.92
N ALA A 316 59.48 -21.28 -21.22
CA ALA A 316 60.31 -20.64 -22.23
C ALA A 316 60.48 -19.12 -21.97
N GLN A 317 59.40 -18.43 -21.58
CA GLN A 317 59.45 -17.00 -21.26
C GLN A 317 60.21 -16.69 -19.96
N ALA A 318 60.08 -17.55 -18.93
CA ALA A 318 60.81 -17.46 -17.68
C ALA A 318 62.32 -17.64 -17.92
N ALA A 319 62.70 -18.64 -18.73
CA ALA A 319 64.09 -18.85 -19.14
C ALA A 319 64.66 -17.64 -19.89
N ALA A 320 63.89 -17.04 -20.81
CA ALA A 320 64.29 -15.82 -21.52
C ALA A 320 64.48 -14.61 -20.59
N LYS A 321 63.78 -14.57 -19.45
CA LYS A 321 63.90 -13.56 -18.40
C LYS A 321 64.97 -13.90 -17.34
N GLY A 322 65.63 -15.05 -17.45
CA GLY A 322 66.62 -15.53 -16.47
C GLY A 322 66.00 -15.99 -15.14
N LEU A 323 64.71 -16.36 -15.13
CA LEU A 323 64.01 -16.89 -13.97
C LEU A 323 64.06 -18.42 -13.95
N THR A 324 64.14 -19.00 -12.75
CA THR A 324 63.94 -20.44 -12.56
C THR A 324 62.46 -20.79 -12.68
N PHE A 325 62.14 -21.93 -13.30
CA PHE A 325 60.77 -22.40 -13.47
C PHE A 325 60.68 -23.87 -13.08
N ALA A 326 59.79 -24.21 -12.15
CA ALA A 326 59.62 -25.57 -11.66
C ALA A 326 58.16 -26.03 -11.77
N VAL A 327 57.93 -27.28 -12.19
CA VAL A 327 56.60 -27.89 -12.28
C VAL A 327 56.60 -29.20 -11.51
N ASP A 328 55.83 -29.26 -10.44
CA ASP A 328 55.64 -30.46 -9.61
C ASP A 328 54.20 -30.99 -9.76
N LEU A 329 54.08 -32.17 -10.37
CA LEU A 329 52.79 -32.81 -10.64
C LEU A 329 52.79 -34.27 -10.17
N ASP A 330 53.67 -34.63 -9.24
CA ASP A 330 53.85 -36.03 -8.83
C ASP A 330 52.58 -36.57 -8.14
N ASP A 331 51.99 -35.76 -7.26
CA ASP A 331 50.73 -36.04 -6.55
C ASP A 331 49.48 -35.52 -7.31
N CYS A 332 49.63 -35.10 -8.56
CA CYS A 332 48.52 -34.62 -9.37
C CYS A 332 47.67 -35.80 -9.86
N PRO A 333 46.35 -35.83 -9.60
CA PRO A 333 45.46 -36.83 -10.19
C PRO A 333 45.47 -36.70 -11.72
N THR A 334 45.48 -37.83 -12.42
CA THR A 334 45.60 -37.86 -13.88
C THR A 334 44.29 -37.46 -14.55
N ARG A 335 43.20 -38.18 -14.29
CA ARG A 335 41.89 -37.95 -14.92
C ARG A 335 40.86 -37.45 -13.91
N ILE A 336 40.26 -36.29 -14.18
CA ILE A 336 39.19 -35.68 -13.36
C ILE A 336 38.01 -35.28 -14.25
N GLN A 337 36.83 -35.12 -13.66
CA GLN A 337 35.69 -34.51 -14.36
C GLN A 337 35.67 -33.00 -14.13
N GLY A 338 35.52 -32.23 -15.20
CA GLY A 338 35.43 -30.77 -15.15
C GLY A 338 35.69 -30.13 -16.51
N ASP A 339 36.04 -28.85 -16.49
CA ASP A 339 36.26 -28.06 -17.69
C ASP A 339 37.76 -27.79 -17.91
N ALA A 340 38.37 -28.54 -18.83
CA ALA A 340 39.79 -28.43 -19.16
C ALA A 340 40.18 -27.03 -19.66
N ALA A 341 39.30 -26.36 -20.39
CA ALA A 341 39.56 -25.03 -20.93
C ALA A 341 39.59 -23.98 -19.82
N ARG A 342 38.67 -24.05 -18.86
CA ARG A 342 38.66 -23.12 -17.71
C ARG A 342 39.81 -23.36 -16.75
N VAL A 343 40.19 -24.61 -16.50
CA VAL A 343 41.38 -24.93 -15.70
C VAL A 343 42.64 -24.39 -16.38
N ARG A 344 42.78 -24.57 -17.69
CA ARG A 344 43.88 -24.00 -18.48
C ARG A 344 43.93 -22.48 -18.38
N GLN A 345 42.78 -21.81 -18.49
CA GLN A 345 42.65 -20.36 -18.38
C GLN A 345 43.07 -19.86 -16.98
N VAL A 346 42.66 -20.55 -15.92
CA VAL A 346 43.09 -20.24 -14.54
C VAL A 346 44.60 -20.35 -14.41
N VAL A 347 45.20 -21.47 -14.83
CA VAL A 347 46.65 -21.69 -14.77
C VAL A 347 47.41 -20.64 -15.58
N PHE A 348 46.92 -20.33 -16.78
CA PHE A 348 47.51 -19.32 -17.65
C PHE A 348 47.53 -17.94 -16.99
N ASN A 349 46.42 -17.50 -16.40
CA ASN A 349 46.31 -16.19 -15.76
C ASN A 349 47.20 -16.09 -14.51
N LEU A 350 47.32 -17.17 -13.73
CA LEU A 350 48.22 -17.20 -12.58
C LEU A 350 49.70 -17.17 -12.98
N LEU A 351 50.10 -17.96 -13.98
CA LEU A 351 51.48 -17.98 -14.49
C LEU A 351 51.88 -16.66 -15.17
N ALA A 352 50.95 -16.05 -15.92
CA ALA A 352 51.16 -14.73 -16.52
C ALA A 352 51.44 -13.67 -15.45
N ASN A 353 50.69 -13.69 -14.34
CA ASN A 353 50.91 -12.78 -13.22
C ASN A 353 52.25 -13.06 -12.52
N ALA A 354 52.57 -14.33 -12.25
CA ALA A 354 53.84 -14.73 -11.64
C ALA A 354 55.05 -14.25 -12.46
N LEU A 355 55.02 -14.46 -13.80
CA LEU A 355 56.08 -14.02 -14.70
C LEU A 355 56.20 -12.49 -14.75
N LYS A 356 55.06 -11.79 -14.76
CA LYS A 356 54.99 -10.34 -14.81
C LYS A 356 55.62 -9.68 -13.58
N PHE A 357 55.30 -10.18 -12.38
CA PHE A 357 55.68 -9.55 -11.11
C PHE A 357 56.99 -10.07 -10.50
N THR A 358 57.60 -11.10 -11.10
CA THR A 358 58.91 -11.62 -10.69
C THR A 358 60.01 -11.06 -11.58
N ALA A 359 60.92 -10.26 -11.03
CA ALA A 359 62.08 -9.74 -11.75
C ALA A 359 63.29 -10.68 -11.66
N THR A 360 63.51 -11.28 -10.50
CA THR A 360 64.61 -12.20 -10.20
C THR A 360 64.10 -13.34 -9.32
N GLY A 361 64.75 -14.51 -9.39
CA GLY A 361 64.41 -15.68 -8.58
C GLY A 361 63.68 -16.76 -9.39
N GLY A 362 62.45 -17.10 -9.01
CA GLY A 362 61.76 -18.25 -9.59
C GLY A 362 60.24 -18.25 -9.50
N ILE A 363 59.66 -19.14 -10.30
CA ILE A 363 58.24 -19.44 -10.35
C ILE A 363 58.09 -20.95 -10.22
N SER A 364 57.17 -21.40 -9.37
CA SER A 364 56.85 -22.82 -9.23
C SER A 364 55.35 -23.07 -9.39
N LEU A 365 55.00 -24.12 -10.11
CA LEU A 365 53.65 -24.60 -10.31
C LEU A 365 53.55 -25.99 -9.68
N ALA A 366 52.61 -26.18 -8.76
CA ALA A 366 52.33 -27.47 -8.16
C ALA A 366 50.85 -27.83 -8.28
N ALA A 367 50.54 -29.09 -8.56
CA ALA A 367 49.17 -29.60 -8.46
C ALA A 367 49.15 -30.90 -7.65
N ARG A 368 48.29 -30.96 -6.63
CA ARG A 368 48.17 -32.11 -5.72
C ARG A 368 46.72 -32.36 -5.35
N ALA A 369 46.36 -33.63 -5.16
CA ALA A 369 45.12 -33.98 -4.48
C ALA A 369 45.19 -33.53 -3.01
N THR A 370 44.06 -33.07 -2.44
CA THR A 370 43.97 -32.80 -1.01
C THR A 370 44.11 -34.10 -0.21
N THR A 371 44.50 -33.99 1.07
CA THR A 371 44.72 -35.15 1.95
C THR A 371 43.49 -36.03 2.13
N ASP A 372 42.29 -35.47 1.95
CA ASP A 372 41.01 -36.21 2.01
C ASP A 372 40.56 -36.73 0.63
N GLY A 373 41.32 -36.47 -0.44
CA GLY A 373 41.03 -36.91 -1.80
C GLY A 373 39.77 -36.29 -2.42
N ARG A 374 39.21 -35.24 -1.82
CA ARG A 374 37.94 -34.62 -2.28
C ARG A 374 38.14 -33.38 -3.14
N ALA A 375 39.35 -32.85 -3.23
CA ALA A 375 39.69 -31.69 -4.04
C ALA A 375 41.08 -31.83 -4.65
N VAL A 376 41.34 -31.01 -5.66
CA VAL A 376 42.69 -30.78 -6.20
C VAL A 376 43.07 -29.33 -5.95
N THR A 377 44.28 -29.14 -5.44
CA THR A 377 44.87 -27.81 -5.26
C THR A 377 45.89 -27.58 -6.37
N ILE A 378 45.76 -26.46 -7.07
CA ILE A 378 46.72 -25.97 -8.06
C ILE A 378 47.32 -24.68 -7.48
N ALA A 379 48.61 -24.71 -7.17
CA ALA A 379 49.33 -23.60 -6.56
C ALA A 379 50.39 -23.04 -7.53
N VAL A 380 50.36 -21.73 -7.74
CA VAL A 380 51.40 -20.99 -8.44
C VAL A 380 52.08 -20.07 -7.43
N ALA A 381 53.36 -20.29 -7.20
CA ALA A 381 54.19 -19.46 -6.33
C ALA A 381 55.25 -18.71 -7.13
N ASP A 382 55.50 -17.48 -6.73
CA ASP A 382 56.48 -16.57 -7.33
C ASP A 382 57.31 -15.89 -6.24
N THR A 383 58.54 -15.49 -6.57
CA THR A 383 59.44 -14.75 -5.65
C THR A 383 59.46 -13.25 -5.95
N GLY A 384 58.37 -12.71 -6.48
CA GLY A 384 58.26 -11.34 -6.95
C GLY A 384 58.02 -10.31 -5.84
N ILE A 385 57.43 -9.18 -6.21
CA ILE A 385 57.24 -8.00 -5.33
C ILE A 385 56.38 -8.27 -4.08
N GLY A 386 55.57 -9.34 -4.09
CA GLY A 386 54.61 -9.63 -3.03
C GLY A 386 53.48 -8.60 -2.90
N ILE A 387 52.53 -8.88 -2.00
CA ILE A 387 51.26 -8.15 -1.87
C ILE A 387 50.99 -7.87 -0.38
N ALA A 388 50.77 -6.60 -0.05
CA ALA A 388 50.42 -6.16 1.30
C ALA A 388 49.06 -6.73 1.74
N ALA A 389 48.92 -7.07 3.03
CA ALA A 389 47.77 -7.78 3.56
C ALA A 389 46.43 -7.03 3.36
N ASP A 390 46.45 -5.71 3.44
CA ASP A 390 45.30 -4.82 3.20
C ASP A 390 44.82 -4.83 1.73
N LYS A 391 45.65 -5.31 0.81
CA LYS A 391 45.37 -5.34 -0.64
C LYS A 391 44.99 -6.71 -1.16
N GLN A 392 45.27 -7.78 -0.42
CA GLN A 392 45.03 -9.18 -0.85
C GLN A 392 43.56 -9.49 -1.14
N GLY A 393 42.61 -8.80 -0.52
CA GLY A 393 41.19 -8.90 -0.88
C GLY A 393 40.83 -8.15 -2.16
N ALA A 394 41.39 -6.95 -2.35
CA ALA A 394 41.04 -6.05 -3.44
C ALA A 394 41.63 -6.46 -4.81
N ILE A 395 42.74 -7.21 -4.84
CA ILE A 395 43.36 -7.71 -6.11
C ILE A 395 42.46 -8.65 -6.90
N PHE A 396 41.44 -9.19 -6.25
CA PHE A 396 40.45 -10.07 -6.82
C PHE A 396 39.27 -9.27 -7.41
N GLU A 397 39.09 -8.00 -7.11
CA GLU A 397 38.00 -7.21 -7.68
C GLU A 397 38.28 -6.83 -9.15
N SER A 398 37.24 -6.90 -10.00
CA SER A 398 37.37 -6.56 -11.42
C SER A 398 37.82 -5.11 -11.60
N PHE A 399 38.78 -4.88 -12.49
CA PHE A 399 39.34 -3.56 -12.81
C PHE A 399 40.06 -2.84 -11.65
N ARG A 400 40.28 -3.51 -10.50
CA ARG A 400 41.07 -2.97 -9.40
C ARG A 400 42.53 -3.39 -9.51
N GLN A 401 43.41 -2.42 -9.31
CA GLN A 401 44.86 -2.61 -9.26
C GLN A 401 45.39 -2.12 -7.91
N ALA A 402 46.36 -2.82 -7.34
CA ALA A 402 46.83 -2.63 -5.96
C ALA A 402 47.46 -1.25 -5.69
N ASP A 403 47.95 -0.50 -6.69
CA ASP A 403 48.47 0.87 -6.56
C ASP A 403 48.49 1.62 -7.90
N ALA A 404 48.26 2.95 -7.87
CA ALA A 404 48.40 3.85 -9.03
C ALA A 404 49.88 4.10 -9.46
N GLY A 405 50.85 3.76 -8.59
CA GLY A 405 52.29 3.93 -8.85
C GLY A 405 52.92 2.77 -9.64
N THR A 406 52.49 1.53 -9.38
CA THR A 406 52.93 0.32 -10.12
C THR A 406 52.29 0.20 -11.50
N THR A 407 51.21 0.96 -11.78
CA THR A 407 50.52 1.03 -13.08
C THR A 407 51.43 1.53 -14.21
N ARG A 408 52.44 2.35 -13.91
CA ARG A 408 53.38 2.89 -14.91
C ARG A 408 54.47 1.89 -15.32
N GLN A 409 54.75 0.87 -14.51
CA GLN A 409 55.87 -0.07 -14.75
C GLN A 409 55.39 -1.47 -15.18
N TYR A 410 54.17 -1.90 -14.82
CA TYR A 410 53.68 -3.25 -15.07
C TYR A 410 52.20 -3.28 -15.53
N GLY A 411 51.82 -2.54 -16.57
CA GLY A 411 50.42 -2.41 -17.05
C GLY A 411 49.64 -3.75 -17.25
N GLY A 412 48.30 -3.71 -17.12
CA GLY A 412 47.38 -4.84 -17.31
C GLY A 412 45.91 -4.45 -17.15
N THR A 413 44.96 -5.34 -17.46
CA THR A 413 43.50 -5.05 -17.41
C THR A 413 42.90 -5.14 -16.01
N GLY A 414 43.59 -5.76 -15.04
CA GLY A 414 43.05 -6.01 -13.70
C GLY A 414 41.94 -7.07 -13.67
N LEU A 415 41.82 -7.89 -14.72
CA LEU A 415 40.78 -8.91 -14.84
C LEU A 415 41.27 -10.34 -14.54
N GLY A 416 42.56 -10.63 -14.72
CA GLY A 416 43.07 -12.01 -14.63
C GLY A 416 42.75 -12.71 -13.30
N LEU A 417 43.00 -12.05 -12.16
CA LEU A 417 42.71 -12.60 -10.84
C LEU A 417 41.21 -12.62 -10.51
N SER A 418 40.45 -11.63 -11.01
CA SER A 418 39.00 -11.63 -10.84
C SER A 418 38.37 -12.81 -11.55
N ILE A 419 38.83 -13.11 -12.77
CA ILE A 419 38.46 -14.27 -13.58
C ILE A 419 38.85 -15.58 -12.89
N CYS A 420 40.06 -15.71 -12.35
CA CYS A 420 40.46 -16.93 -11.65
C CYS A 420 39.52 -17.28 -10.49
N ARG A 421 39.20 -16.29 -9.62
CA ARG A 421 38.28 -16.49 -8.49
C ARG A 421 36.88 -16.89 -8.97
N ASN A 422 36.45 -16.22 -10.02
CA ASN A 422 35.14 -16.38 -10.61
C ASN A 422 34.96 -17.77 -11.27
N LEU A 423 35.92 -18.19 -12.09
CA LEU A 423 35.96 -19.52 -12.69
C LEU A 423 36.05 -20.61 -11.62
N ALA A 424 36.90 -20.43 -10.59
CA ALA A 424 36.98 -21.37 -9.48
C ALA A 424 35.63 -21.52 -8.78
N ARG A 425 34.95 -20.41 -8.45
CA ARG A 425 33.60 -20.44 -7.84
C ARG A 425 32.57 -21.12 -8.72
N ALA A 426 32.58 -20.84 -10.03
CA ALA A 426 31.68 -21.48 -10.98
C ALA A 426 31.93 -23.00 -11.08
N MET A 427 33.18 -23.44 -10.92
CA MET A 427 33.57 -24.85 -10.82
C MET A 427 33.37 -25.44 -9.41
N GLY A 428 32.72 -24.72 -8.48
CA GLY A 428 32.46 -25.20 -7.11
C GLY A 428 33.66 -25.13 -6.17
N GLY A 429 34.71 -24.39 -6.54
CA GLY A 429 35.95 -24.22 -5.81
C GLY A 429 36.22 -22.80 -5.33
N GLU A 430 37.46 -22.54 -4.93
CA GLU A 430 37.91 -21.24 -4.42
C GLU A 430 39.34 -20.90 -4.84
N VAL A 431 39.68 -19.61 -4.86
CA VAL A 431 41.06 -19.12 -5.02
C VAL A 431 41.46 -18.32 -3.79
N THR A 432 42.63 -18.63 -3.25
CA THR A 432 43.24 -17.93 -2.12
C THR A 432 44.64 -17.43 -2.49
N VAL A 433 45.14 -16.48 -1.71
CA VAL A 433 46.50 -15.94 -1.86
C VAL A 433 47.19 -15.92 -0.51
N THR A 434 48.46 -16.31 -0.48
CA THR A 434 49.37 -16.08 0.66
C THR A 434 50.55 -15.29 0.13
N SER A 435 50.79 -14.10 0.68
CA SER A 435 51.85 -13.22 0.19
C SER A 435 52.34 -12.26 1.27
N ARG A 436 53.61 -11.84 1.16
CA ARG A 436 54.22 -10.78 1.96
C ARG A 436 55.02 -9.86 1.04
N PRO A 437 54.99 -8.53 1.24
CA PRO A 437 55.78 -7.60 0.44
C PRO A 437 57.26 -7.99 0.40
N GLY A 438 57.85 -8.10 -0.79
CA GLY A 438 59.24 -8.47 -1.02
C GLY A 438 59.57 -9.97 -0.94
N GLU A 439 58.62 -10.82 -0.52
CA GLU A 439 58.83 -12.28 -0.40
C GLU A 439 58.05 -13.07 -1.47
N GLY A 440 57.36 -12.38 -2.40
CA GLY A 440 56.56 -13.00 -3.45
C GLY A 440 55.14 -13.38 -3.03
N ALA A 441 54.45 -14.15 -3.87
CA ALA A 441 53.07 -14.56 -3.66
C ALA A 441 52.83 -16.02 -4.05
N THR A 442 51.92 -16.68 -3.34
CA THR A 442 51.40 -18.01 -3.70
C THR A 442 49.90 -17.92 -3.88
N PHE A 443 49.43 -18.14 -5.10
CA PHE A 443 48.03 -18.24 -5.45
C PHE A 443 47.62 -19.70 -5.50
N THR A 444 46.62 -20.08 -4.72
CA THR A 444 46.14 -21.47 -4.62
C THR A 444 44.69 -21.55 -5.06
N VAL A 445 44.44 -22.32 -6.11
CA VAL A 445 43.10 -22.65 -6.61
C VAL A 445 42.75 -24.04 -6.09
N THR A 446 41.61 -24.16 -5.41
CA THR A 446 41.09 -25.44 -4.90
C THR A 446 39.82 -25.78 -5.67
N LEU A 447 39.81 -26.91 -6.38
CA LEU A 447 38.66 -27.39 -7.15
C LEU A 447 38.17 -28.74 -6.62
N PRO A 448 36.86 -29.00 -6.57
CA PRO A 448 36.33 -30.31 -6.20
C PRO A 448 36.90 -31.41 -7.11
N LEU A 449 37.36 -32.50 -6.49
CA LEU A 449 37.84 -33.68 -7.21
C LEU A 449 36.65 -34.59 -7.46
N VAL A 450 36.18 -34.63 -8.70
CA VAL A 450 35.21 -35.62 -9.14
C VAL A 450 35.99 -36.75 -9.80
N ALA A 451 36.19 -37.82 -9.03
CA ALA A 451 36.88 -39.02 -9.51
C ALA A 451 36.06 -39.66 -10.62
N VAL A 452 36.65 -39.78 -11.81
CA VAL A 452 36.10 -40.60 -12.88
C VAL A 452 36.44 -42.05 -12.51
N ALA A 453 35.42 -42.89 -12.33
CA ALA A 453 35.65 -44.33 -12.19
C ALA A 453 36.55 -44.80 -13.35
N PRO A 454 37.55 -45.67 -13.11
CA PRO A 454 38.35 -46.20 -14.20
C PRO A 454 37.41 -46.98 -15.12
N GLU A 455 36.98 -46.33 -16.20
CA GLU A 455 36.34 -47.04 -17.29
C GLU A 455 37.39 -48.00 -17.82
N ALA A 456 37.09 -49.30 -17.73
CA ALA A 456 37.93 -50.36 -18.23
C ALA A 456 37.98 -50.28 -19.75
N ILE A 457 38.75 -49.33 -20.28
CA ILE A 457 39.23 -49.40 -21.64
C ILE A 457 40.28 -50.50 -21.62
N ARG A 458 39.93 -51.65 -22.21
CA ARG A 458 40.91 -52.68 -22.58
C ARG A 458 42.06 -51.95 -23.26
N ALA A 459 43.23 -51.96 -22.64
CA ALA A 459 44.45 -51.59 -23.32
C ALA A 459 44.49 -52.42 -24.60
N ALA A 460 44.47 -51.74 -25.76
CA ALA A 460 44.83 -52.38 -27.00
C ALA A 460 46.29 -52.85 -26.81
N ASP A 461 46.48 -54.16 -26.87
CA ASP A 461 47.78 -54.80 -26.86
C ASP A 461 48.63 -54.20 -27.99
N PRO A 462 49.89 -53.78 -27.74
CA PRO A 462 50.74 -53.21 -28.78
C PRO A 462 51.25 -54.22 -29.82
N ASP A 463 50.87 -55.49 -29.73
CA ASP A 463 51.52 -56.61 -30.45
C ASP A 463 50.61 -57.35 -31.46
N ALA A 464 49.55 -56.71 -31.95
CA ALA A 464 48.75 -57.23 -33.07
C ALA A 464 49.09 -56.50 -34.38
N THR A 465 50.33 -56.64 -34.86
CA THR A 465 50.61 -56.49 -36.29
C THR A 465 50.23 -57.79 -36.99
N ASP A 466 49.10 -57.77 -37.71
CA ASP A 466 48.96 -58.42 -39.02
C ASP A 466 47.76 -57.88 -39.81
N ALA A 467 48.10 -57.07 -40.82
CA ALA A 467 47.39 -56.67 -42.05
C ALA A 467 45.86 -56.84 -42.22
N THR A 468 45.13 -55.71 -42.15
CA THR A 468 44.30 -55.13 -43.25
C THR A 468 43.95 -53.67 -42.88
N GLY A 469 44.76 -52.70 -43.33
CA GLY A 469 44.61 -51.31 -42.91
C GLY A 469 43.31 -50.67 -43.40
N SER A 470 42.51 -50.15 -42.46
CA SER A 470 41.29 -49.38 -42.74
C SER A 470 41.66 -47.95 -43.14
N ALA A 471 41.07 -47.42 -44.21
CA ALA A 471 41.33 -46.05 -44.64
C ALA A 471 40.02 -45.25 -44.70
N LEU A 472 40.00 -44.14 -43.97
CA LEU A 472 38.89 -43.21 -43.96
C LEU A 472 39.14 -42.08 -44.96
N LEU A 473 38.22 -41.93 -45.90
CA LEU A 473 38.16 -40.82 -46.84
C LEU A 473 37.35 -39.67 -46.25
N VAL A 474 37.91 -38.46 -46.25
CA VAL A 474 37.22 -37.24 -45.80
C VAL A 474 37.07 -36.30 -46.98
N VAL A 475 35.81 -35.99 -47.32
CA VAL A 475 35.43 -35.09 -48.40
C VAL A 475 35.12 -33.72 -47.79
N ASP A 476 36.14 -32.87 -47.74
CA ASP A 476 36.04 -31.52 -47.18
C ASP A 476 36.93 -30.55 -47.98
N ARG A 477 36.34 -29.51 -48.57
CA ARG A 477 37.08 -28.45 -49.28
C ARG A 477 37.72 -27.40 -48.37
N ASN A 478 37.32 -27.34 -47.09
CA ASN A 478 37.82 -26.36 -46.14
C ASN A 478 39.16 -26.83 -45.52
N PRO A 479 40.29 -26.12 -45.75
CA PRO A 479 41.58 -26.50 -45.18
C PRO A 479 41.61 -26.47 -43.64
N ILE A 480 40.78 -25.64 -43.00
CA ILE A 480 40.64 -25.58 -41.54
C ILE A 480 39.91 -26.84 -41.03
N GLY A 481 38.83 -27.24 -41.72
CA GLY A 481 38.08 -28.47 -41.43
C GLY A 481 38.99 -29.71 -41.51
N ARG A 482 39.84 -29.79 -42.52
CA ARG A 482 40.82 -30.89 -42.66
C ARG A 482 41.77 -31.03 -41.48
N SER A 483 42.27 -29.93 -40.93
CA SER A 483 43.16 -29.97 -39.76
C SER A 483 42.42 -30.48 -38.52
N LEU A 484 41.17 -30.05 -38.33
CA LEU A 484 40.29 -30.54 -37.27
C LEU A 484 40.01 -32.05 -37.43
N TRP A 485 39.64 -32.50 -38.63
CA TRP A 485 39.41 -33.92 -38.93
C TRP A 485 40.65 -34.77 -38.71
N LYS A 486 41.82 -34.27 -39.10
CA LYS A 486 43.10 -34.95 -38.86
C LYS A 486 43.36 -35.13 -37.37
N SER A 487 43.09 -34.11 -36.56
CA SER A 487 43.26 -34.19 -35.10
C SER A 487 42.22 -35.10 -34.43
N LEU A 488 40.98 -35.09 -34.89
CA LEU A 488 39.88 -35.83 -34.27
C LEU A 488 39.85 -37.31 -34.68
N LEU A 489 40.11 -37.60 -35.95
CA LEU A 489 39.92 -38.93 -36.54
C LEU A 489 41.23 -39.70 -36.72
N GLY A 490 42.37 -38.99 -36.78
CA GLY A 490 43.70 -39.60 -36.90
C GLY A 490 44.02 -40.69 -35.86
N PRO A 491 43.63 -40.53 -34.57
CA PRO A 491 43.83 -41.57 -33.56
C PRO A 491 42.97 -42.85 -33.77
N HIS A 492 41.99 -42.83 -34.67
CA HIS A 492 40.98 -43.88 -34.83
C HIS A 492 41.03 -44.61 -36.19
N THR A 493 41.98 -44.26 -37.07
CA THR A 493 42.14 -44.90 -38.39
C THR A 493 43.60 -44.97 -38.78
N ASP A 494 43.99 -46.04 -39.50
CA ASP A 494 45.37 -46.25 -39.94
C ASP A 494 45.78 -45.26 -41.03
N ARG A 495 44.82 -44.85 -41.87
CA ARG A 495 45.08 -43.95 -42.99
C ARG A 495 43.92 -42.99 -43.25
N LEU A 496 44.20 -41.69 -43.17
CA LEU A 496 43.25 -40.63 -43.45
C LEU A 496 43.55 -39.99 -44.82
N ILE A 497 42.57 -39.97 -45.73
CA ILE A 497 42.71 -39.43 -47.08
C ILE A 497 41.77 -38.22 -47.21
N PHE A 498 42.27 -37.09 -47.72
CA PHE A 498 41.47 -35.89 -47.92
C PHE A 498 41.29 -35.58 -49.39
N VAL A 499 40.04 -35.31 -49.78
CA VAL A 499 39.67 -34.88 -51.13
C VAL A 499 38.80 -33.64 -51.05
N SER A 500 38.85 -32.80 -52.09
CA SER A 500 38.17 -31.49 -52.12
C SER A 500 36.84 -31.52 -52.88
N THR A 501 36.59 -32.56 -53.66
CA THR A 501 35.45 -32.65 -54.59
C THR A 501 34.83 -34.05 -54.56
N ALA A 502 33.57 -34.16 -54.97
CA ALA A 502 32.88 -35.44 -55.10
C ALA A 502 33.52 -36.33 -56.19
N THR A 503 34.00 -35.73 -57.29
CA THR A 503 34.70 -36.44 -58.36
C THR A 503 36.00 -37.08 -57.88
N ASP A 504 36.81 -36.35 -57.12
CA ASP A 504 38.05 -36.89 -56.53
C ASP A 504 37.75 -38.01 -55.52
N ALA A 505 36.63 -37.90 -54.80
CA ALA A 505 36.18 -38.92 -53.86
C ALA A 505 35.80 -40.24 -54.57
N VAL A 506 35.07 -40.15 -55.69
CA VAL A 506 34.73 -41.32 -56.53
C VAL A 506 35.99 -41.97 -57.10
N ALA A 507 36.96 -41.18 -57.58
CA ALA A 507 38.23 -41.70 -58.07
C ALA A 507 39.01 -42.44 -56.97
N ALA A 508 39.10 -41.85 -55.77
CA ALA A 508 39.80 -42.45 -54.63
C ALA A 508 39.15 -43.77 -54.16
N LEU A 509 37.82 -43.89 -54.25
CA LEU A 509 37.09 -45.13 -53.93
C LEU A 509 37.37 -46.26 -54.93
N GLY A 510 37.66 -45.92 -56.19
CA GLY A 510 38.02 -46.90 -57.23
C GLY A 510 39.34 -47.65 -56.97
N ASP A 511 40.22 -47.09 -56.14
CA ASP A 511 41.53 -47.67 -55.81
C ASP A 511 41.45 -48.81 -54.75
N GLY A 512 40.24 -49.14 -54.26
CA GLY A 512 39.93 -50.40 -53.57
C GLY A 512 40.49 -50.57 -52.15
N ARG A 513 40.77 -49.47 -51.43
CA ARG A 513 41.38 -49.51 -50.08
C ARG A 513 40.71 -48.61 -49.04
N ILE A 514 39.46 -48.22 -49.26
CA ILE A 514 38.72 -47.28 -48.41
C ILE A 514 37.49 -48.00 -47.88
N ASP A 515 37.39 -48.15 -46.56
CA ASP A 515 36.26 -48.81 -45.90
C ASP A 515 35.22 -47.81 -45.38
N ARG A 516 35.57 -46.50 -45.32
CA ARG A 516 34.71 -45.47 -44.73
C ARG A 516 34.85 -44.12 -45.44
N VAL A 517 33.76 -43.38 -45.52
CA VAL A 517 33.70 -42.04 -46.11
C VAL A 517 32.98 -41.08 -45.17
N LEU A 518 33.61 -39.96 -44.83
CA LEU A 518 33.01 -38.82 -44.14
C LEU A 518 32.84 -37.67 -45.13
N ILE A 519 31.64 -37.11 -45.20
CA ILE A 519 31.30 -36.02 -46.12
C ILE A 519 30.79 -34.82 -45.34
N ASP A 520 31.34 -33.64 -45.63
CA ASP A 520 30.79 -32.38 -45.15
C ASP A 520 29.80 -31.79 -46.17
N ASP A 521 28.56 -31.46 -45.75
CA ASP A 521 27.54 -30.91 -46.66
C ASP A 521 28.03 -29.70 -47.45
N ALA A 522 28.83 -28.83 -46.83
CA ALA A 522 29.28 -27.61 -47.47
C ALA A 522 30.13 -27.93 -48.70
N THR A 523 30.79 -29.08 -48.72
CA THR A 523 31.61 -29.52 -49.86
C THR A 523 30.76 -30.03 -51.03
N ILE A 524 29.70 -30.79 -50.75
CA ILE A 524 28.77 -31.28 -51.78
C ILE A 524 27.91 -30.14 -52.34
N MET A 525 27.47 -29.21 -51.50
CA MET A 525 26.57 -28.12 -51.90
C MET A 525 27.25 -27.03 -52.74
N ALA A 526 28.58 -27.10 -52.92
CA ALA A 526 29.30 -26.24 -53.85
C ALA A 526 29.64 -26.90 -55.17
N ASP A 527 29.31 -28.18 -55.32
CA ASP A 527 29.31 -28.84 -56.60
C ASP A 527 28.07 -28.38 -57.40
N PRO A 528 28.21 -27.89 -58.65
CA PRO A 528 27.08 -27.49 -59.50
C PRO A 528 26.05 -28.60 -59.74
N LEU A 529 26.39 -29.87 -59.47
CA LEU A 529 25.53 -31.05 -59.62
C LEU A 529 25.30 -31.74 -58.27
N SER A 530 25.02 -30.99 -57.20
CA SER A 530 25.00 -31.46 -55.80
C SER A 530 24.25 -32.78 -55.55
N ASP A 531 23.07 -32.96 -56.13
CA ASP A 531 22.24 -34.16 -55.89
C ASP A 531 22.76 -35.36 -56.69
N ALA A 532 23.12 -35.15 -57.96
CA ALA A 532 23.72 -36.18 -58.81
C ALA A 532 25.13 -36.60 -58.33
N ALA A 533 25.88 -35.68 -57.74
CA ALA A 533 27.19 -35.92 -57.15
C ALA A 533 27.09 -36.82 -55.91
N LEU A 534 26.07 -36.59 -55.07
CA LEU A 534 25.81 -37.37 -53.88
C LEU A 534 25.37 -38.81 -54.23
N ASP A 535 24.50 -38.97 -55.23
CA ASP A 535 24.09 -40.29 -55.75
C ASP A 535 25.25 -41.07 -56.38
N THR A 536 26.09 -40.39 -57.16
CA THR A 536 27.26 -41.00 -57.79
C THR A 536 28.27 -41.46 -56.73
N LEU A 537 28.50 -40.65 -55.71
CA LEU A 537 29.41 -40.98 -54.60
C LEU A 537 28.85 -42.12 -53.74
N ALA A 538 27.54 -42.14 -53.49
CA ALA A 538 26.87 -43.24 -52.80
C ALA A 538 26.99 -44.56 -53.57
N GLY A 539 26.82 -44.54 -54.89
CA GLY A 539 27.01 -45.71 -55.77
C GLY A 539 28.45 -46.22 -55.76
N ALA A 540 29.43 -45.32 -55.81
CA ALA A 540 30.85 -45.68 -55.73
C ALA A 540 31.22 -46.27 -54.37
N ALA A 541 30.75 -45.68 -53.27
CA ALA A 541 30.98 -46.17 -51.92
C ALA A 541 30.35 -47.56 -51.71
N THR A 542 29.14 -47.79 -52.24
CA THR A 542 28.45 -49.09 -52.19
C THR A 542 29.24 -50.16 -52.94
N THR A 543 29.77 -49.83 -54.12
CA THR A 543 30.59 -50.75 -54.94
C THR A 543 31.90 -51.09 -54.23
N ALA A 544 32.48 -50.13 -53.50
CA ALA A 544 33.69 -50.31 -52.70
C ALA A 544 33.43 -50.98 -51.32
N GLY A 545 32.16 -51.21 -50.94
CA GLY A 545 31.80 -51.72 -49.62
C GLY A 545 32.08 -50.75 -48.47
N ALA A 546 32.17 -49.44 -48.75
CA ALA A 546 32.54 -48.41 -47.79
C ALA A 546 31.31 -47.83 -47.06
N ALA A 547 31.39 -47.70 -45.74
CA ALA A 547 30.35 -47.07 -44.93
C ALA A 547 30.43 -45.53 -45.03
N MET A 548 29.32 -44.88 -45.36
CA MET A 548 29.30 -43.44 -45.63
C MET A 548 28.50 -42.66 -44.58
N VAL A 549 29.13 -41.61 -44.05
CA VAL A 549 28.55 -40.67 -43.08
C VAL A 549 28.52 -39.26 -43.67
N LEU A 550 27.35 -38.63 -43.68
CA LEU A 550 27.16 -37.24 -44.13
C LEU A 550 26.83 -36.32 -42.95
N LEU A 551 27.61 -35.26 -42.80
CA LEU A 551 27.34 -34.20 -41.84
C LEU A 551 26.40 -33.17 -42.46
N TRP A 552 25.19 -33.02 -41.90
CA TRP A 552 24.13 -32.17 -42.47
C TRP A 552 23.69 -31.04 -41.52
N PRO A 553 23.39 -29.82 -42.00
CA PRO A 553 22.90 -28.73 -41.15
C PRO A 553 21.52 -29.02 -40.54
N ALA A 554 21.30 -28.66 -39.28
CA ALA A 554 20.04 -28.95 -38.60
C ALA A 554 18.82 -28.17 -39.16
N ASP A 555 19.05 -27.06 -39.84
CA ASP A 555 18.05 -26.14 -40.40
C ASP A 555 17.61 -26.51 -41.83
N ARG A 556 18.15 -27.58 -42.41
CA ARG A 556 17.86 -27.99 -43.79
C ARG A 556 17.10 -29.32 -43.87
N THR A 557 16.24 -29.43 -44.88
CA THR A 557 15.56 -30.69 -45.24
C THR A 557 16.61 -31.75 -45.56
N MET A 558 16.39 -32.97 -45.06
CA MET A 558 17.34 -34.07 -45.25
C MET A 558 17.32 -34.56 -46.69
N PRO A 559 18.49 -34.88 -47.27
CA PRO A 559 18.57 -35.51 -48.57
C PRO A 559 18.11 -36.98 -48.44
N ASP A 560 17.30 -37.44 -49.38
CA ASP A 560 16.80 -38.82 -49.42
C ASP A 560 17.75 -39.69 -50.24
N VAL A 561 18.88 -40.08 -49.62
CA VAL A 561 19.89 -40.94 -50.26
C VAL A 561 19.98 -42.28 -49.53
N PRO A 562 19.75 -43.41 -50.23
CA PRO A 562 19.79 -44.73 -49.62
C PRO A 562 21.19 -45.10 -49.11
N MET A 563 21.25 -45.88 -48.02
CA MET A 563 22.47 -46.45 -47.41
C MET A 563 23.49 -45.45 -46.81
N MET A 564 23.10 -44.19 -46.60
CA MET A 564 23.94 -43.18 -45.96
C MET A 564 23.50 -42.90 -44.52
N ARG A 565 24.46 -42.82 -43.59
CA ARG A 565 24.17 -42.36 -42.21
C ARG A 565 24.29 -40.84 -42.16
N ILE A 566 23.24 -40.14 -41.76
CA ILE A 566 23.23 -38.68 -41.68
C ILE A 566 23.37 -38.24 -40.22
N VAL A 567 24.31 -37.34 -39.96
CA VAL A 567 24.60 -36.78 -38.64
C VAL A 567 24.36 -35.27 -38.67
N ARG A 568 23.54 -34.76 -37.75
CA ARG A 568 23.20 -33.33 -37.72
C ARG A 568 24.32 -32.50 -37.11
N LYS A 569 24.61 -31.35 -37.71
CA LYS A 569 25.47 -30.30 -37.15
C LYS A 569 24.65 -29.38 -36.24
N PRO A 570 25.18 -28.95 -35.09
CA PRO A 570 26.51 -29.26 -34.56
C PRO A 570 26.59 -30.68 -33.98
N VAL A 571 27.71 -31.37 -34.19
CA VAL A 571 28.00 -32.70 -33.63
C VAL A 571 29.25 -32.64 -32.75
N ALA A 572 29.16 -33.19 -31.53
CA ALA A 572 30.31 -33.33 -30.64
C ALA A 572 31.26 -34.43 -31.14
N GLY A 573 32.58 -34.25 -30.94
CA GLY A 573 33.61 -35.18 -31.40
C GLY A 573 33.36 -36.66 -31.06
N PRO A 574 33.02 -37.01 -29.80
CA PRO A 574 32.71 -38.40 -29.42
C PRO A 574 31.51 -39.01 -30.16
N ALA A 575 30.46 -38.20 -30.41
CA ALA A 575 29.28 -38.65 -31.13
C ALA A 575 29.59 -38.92 -32.62
N LEU A 576 30.46 -38.10 -33.22
CA LEU A 576 30.92 -38.33 -34.59
C LEU A 576 31.82 -39.57 -34.70
N ILE A 577 32.71 -39.79 -33.73
CA ILE A 577 33.53 -41.01 -33.65
C ILE A 577 32.64 -42.24 -33.51
N ALA A 578 31.62 -42.20 -32.66
CA ALA A 578 30.66 -43.31 -32.55
C ALA A 578 29.86 -43.52 -33.85
N ALA A 579 29.49 -42.44 -34.55
CA ALA A 579 28.77 -42.53 -35.82
C ALA A 579 29.60 -43.18 -36.94
N LEU A 580 30.90 -42.86 -36.98
CA LEU A 580 31.85 -43.41 -37.95
C LEU A 580 32.32 -44.82 -37.56
N PHE A 581 32.67 -45.06 -36.29
CA PHE A 581 33.39 -46.24 -35.79
C PHE A 581 32.62 -47.22 -34.90
N GLY A 582 31.35 -46.95 -34.59
CA GLY A 582 30.52 -47.85 -33.80
C GLY A 582 30.20 -49.17 -34.53
N THR A 583 30.34 -50.29 -33.83
CA THR A 583 29.96 -51.63 -34.29
C THR A 583 28.46 -51.85 -34.10
N GLY A 584 27.66 -51.49 -35.08
CA GLY A 584 26.22 -51.80 -35.10
C GLY A 584 25.78 -52.08 -36.53
N HIS A 585 25.71 -53.35 -36.90
CA HIS A 585 24.90 -53.79 -38.03
C HIS A 585 23.43 -53.79 -37.61
N ASP A 586 22.57 -53.29 -38.50
CA ASP A 586 21.11 -53.42 -38.58
C ASP A 586 20.22 -52.79 -37.49
N GLU A 587 19.72 -51.58 -37.77
CA GLU A 587 18.27 -51.35 -37.87
C GLU A 587 17.95 -50.14 -38.79
N PRO A 588 16.93 -50.18 -39.68
CA PRO A 588 16.61 -49.08 -40.60
C PRO A 588 16.02 -47.82 -39.92
N SER A 589 15.83 -47.87 -38.60
CA SER A 589 15.14 -46.86 -37.78
C SER A 589 16.06 -45.75 -37.25
N ASP A 590 17.38 -45.93 -37.26
CA ASP A 590 18.35 -45.02 -36.61
C ASP A 590 19.16 -44.16 -37.59
N ARG A 591 18.51 -43.71 -38.68
CA ARG A 591 19.12 -42.87 -39.73
C ARG A 591 19.42 -41.43 -39.28
N THR A 592 19.16 -41.07 -38.03
CA THR A 592 19.30 -39.68 -37.55
C THR A 592 19.75 -39.64 -36.11
N LEU A 593 21.06 -39.45 -35.89
CA LEU A 593 21.57 -39.01 -34.59
C LEU A 593 21.30 -37.51 -34.45
N VAL A 594 20.24 -37.15 -33.71
CA VAL A 594 20.02 -35.79 -33.23
C VAL A 594 20.85 -35.62 -31.96
N SER A 595 21.83 -34.71 -31.98
CA SER A 595 22.47 -34.26 -30.74
C SER A 595 21.38 -33.66 -29.85
N GLY A 596 21.07 -34.30 -28.73
CA GLY A 596 20.29 -33.68 -27.67
C GLY A 596 21.02 -32.41 -27.23
N MET A 597 20.32 -31.27 -27.22
CA MET A 597 20.79 -30.08 -26.54
C MET A 597 20.89 -30.40 -25.05
N ALA A 598 22.10 -30.36 -24.51
CA ALA A 598 22.37 -30.16 -23.10
C ALA A 598 23.37 -29.00 -22.98
#